data_AF-A0AAV1M3C3-F1
#
_entry.id   AF-A0AAV1M3C3-F1
#
_cell.length_a   1.000
_cell.length_b   1.000
_cell.length_c   1.000
_cell.angle_alpha   90.00
_cell.angle_beta   90.00
_cell.angle_gamma   90.00
#
_symmetry.space_group_name_H-M   'P 1'
#
loop_
_entity.id
_entity.type
_entity.pdbx_description
1 polymer ?
#
loop_
_entity_poly.entity_id
_entity_poly.type
_entity_poly.pdbx_seq_one_letter_code
_entity_poly.pdbx_strand_id
1 'polypeptide(L)'
;MASGAAAMRDRKVKPQWKRTRRIMALVPPACAPSDSSNTSEDEDQVPKLLEHVEANDLSDFSSEPKSIESSLERLNILDDLSDKDLIVDQTNLYAVQCGGGQAKGINISKNDIRDFLGITILMGVVKMPSYRDYWSQTLRHAPIADVMPLKKYEKIRKYLHFSNNIDANDDRYFKIRPILEKIRQTCLLVKEEGRYRIDEMMVPYKGTRAGSRRQYLPKKPKKWGFKMFIRAGVSGLVYDFLPYGDDNTFRGVSFNEYENSLGLGA
;
A
#
# COMPACT_ATOMS: atom_id res chain seq x y z
N MET A 1 40.34 -29.41 47.20
CA MET A 1 39.99 -30.51 46.26
C MET A 1 38.80 -30.06 45.44
N ALA A 2 38.93 -30.12 44.12
CA ALA A 2 37.93 -29.67 43.16
C ALA A 2 36.75 -30.64 43.07
N SER A 3 35.55 -30.12 42.87
CA SER A 3 34.45 -30.86 42.25
C SER A 3 33.76 -29.92 41.26
N GLY A 4 34.05 -30.13 39.98
CA GLY A 4 33.45 -29.42 38.87
C GLY A 4 32.23 -30.17 38.36
N ALA A 5 31.06 -29.54 38.40
CA ALA A 5 29.88 -30.00 37.67
C ALA A 5 29.87 -29.34 36.28
N ALA A 6 30.19 -30.13 35.25
CA ALA A 6 30.04 -29.72 33.86
C ALA A 6 28.58 -29.93 33.42
N ALA A 7 27.84 -28.84 33.19
CA ALA A 7 26.53 -28.90 32.56
C ALA A 7 26.70 -28.95 31.03
N MET A 8 26.37 -30.11 30.46
CA MET A 8 26.31 -30.39 29.03
C MET A 8 25.23 -29.50 28.39
N ARG A 9 25.60 -28.62 27.44
CA ARG A 9 24.64 -27.85 26.63
C ARG A 9 24.27 -28.64 25.39
N ASP A 10 23.00 -29.04 25.29
CA ASP A 10 22.42 -29.61 24.08
C ASP A 10 22.47 -28.58 22.93
N ARG A 11 23.13 -28.95 21.82
CA ARG A 11 23.10 -28.16 20.59
C ARG A 11 21.79 -28.44 19.86
N LYS A 12 20.84 -27.51 19.93
CA LYS A 12 19.66 -27.52 19.06
C LYS A 12 20.08 -27.41 17.59
N VAL A 13 19.84 -28.49 16.83
CA VAL A 13 19.94 -28.52 15.37
C VAL A 13 18.91 -27.53 14.80
N LYS A 14 19.35 -26.59 13.95
CA LYS A 14 18.46 -25.65 13.27
C LYS A 14 17.79 -26.36 12.08
N PRO A 15 16.46 -26.36 11.97
CA PRO A 15 15.80 -26.92 10.79
C PRO A 15 16.10 -26.07 9.56
N GLN A 16 16.56 -26.71 8.49
CA GLN A 16 16.69 -26.11 7.15
C GLN A 16 15.28 -25.92 6.58
N TRP A 17 14.85 -24.67 6.40
CA TRP A 17 13.56 -24.36 5.81
C TRP A 17 13.73 -24.15 4.31
N LYS A 18 13.12 -25.04 3.50
CA LYS A 18 12.93 -24.80 2.07
C LYS A 18 11.88 -23.69 1.91
N ARG A 19 12.22 -22.67 1.13
CA ARG A 19 11.35 -21.50 0.87
C ARG A 19 10.26 -21.86 -0.12
N THR A 20 9.00 -21.80 0.31
CA THR A 20 7.86 -21.81 -0.61
C THR A 20 7.19 -20.44 -0.59
N ARG A 21 7.18 -19.76 -1.73
CA ARG A 21 6.65 -18.39 -1.90
C ARG A 21 5.22 -18.42 -2.44
N ARG A 22 4.17 -18.51 -1.61
CA ARG A 22 2.80 -18.17 -2.04
C ARG A 22 2.00 -17.58 -0.88
N ILE A 23 1.42 -16.40 -1.10
CA ILE A 23 0.46 -15.76 -0.18
C ILE A 23 -0.86 -15.71 -0.93
N MET A 24 -1.86 -16.44 -0.45
CA MET A 24 -3.07 -16.76 -1.22
C MET A 24 -4.26 -15.82 -0.96
N ALA A 25 -4.16 -14.90 0.01
CA ALA A 25 -5.26 -14.00 0.35
C ALA A 25 -5.63 -12.99 -0.76
N LEU A 26 -4.86 -12.95 -1.85
CA LEU A 26 -5.10 -12.10 -3.01
C LEU A 26 -5.33 -12.95 -4.28
N VAL A 27 -5.66 -14.23 -4.17
CA VAL A 27 -5.91 -15.06 -5.36
C VAL A 27 -7.29 -14.71 -5.95
N PRO A 28 -7.40 -14.54 -7.28
CA PRO A 28 -8.70 -14.31 -7.91
C PRO A 28 -9.68 -15.46 -7.67
N PRO A 29 -11.00 -15.21 -7.68
CA PRO A 29 -12.01 -16.27 -7.63
C PRO A 29 -11.83 -17.27 -8.79
N ALA A 30 -12.35 -18.49 -8.60
CA ALA A 30 -12.02 -19.73 -9.32
C ALA A 30 -12.19 -19.76 -10.86
N CYS A 31 -12.49 -18.64 -11.52
CA CYS A 31 -12.65 -18.53 -12.96
C CYS A 31 -11.40 -18.00 -13.70
N ALA A 32 -10.27 -17.79 -13.03
CA ALA A 32 -9.01 -17.43 -13.68
C ALA A 32 -8.34 -18.69 -14.27
N PRO A 33 -8.03 -18.73 -15.58
CA PRO A 33 -7.34 -19.88 -16.17
C PRO A 33 -5.95 -20.01 -15.53
N SER A 34 -5.65 -21.19 -14.98
CA SER A 34 -4.36 -21.51 -14.37
C SER A 34 -3.54 -22.35 -15.33
N ASP A 35 -2.38 -21.85 -15.74
CA ASP A 35 -1.37 -22.67 -16.41
C ASP A 35 -0.44 -23.24 -15.32
N SER A 36 -0.64 -24.51 -15.01
CA SER A 36 0.27 -25.31 -14.20
C SER A 36 1.39 -25.88 -15.08
N SER A 37 2.47 -25.13 -15.25
CA SER A 37 3.74 -25.72 -15.70
C SER A 37 4.60 -26.07 -14.48
N ASN A 38 4.60 -27.36 -14.13
CA ASN A 38 5.66 -27.97 -13.33
C ASN A 38 6.95 -27.92 -14.13
N THR A 39 8.01 -27.34 -13.58
CA THR A 39 9.38 -27.63 -14.02
C THR A 39 10.24 -27.85 -12.79
N SER A 40 10.67 -29.08 -12.63
CA SER A 40 11.74 -29.51 -11.73
C SER A 40 13.08 -28.98 -12.25
N GLU A 41 13.92 -28.55 -11.33
CA GLU A 41 15.33 -28.23 -11.59
C GLU A 41 16.08 -29.54 -11.89
N ASP A 42 16.70 -29.63 -13.06
CA ASP A 42 17.92 -30.41 -13.30
C ASP A 42 18.84 -29.56 -14.19
N GLU A 43 20.10 -29.45 -13.74
CA GLU A 43 21.18 -28.66 -14.34
C GLU A 43 21.68 -29.23 -15.67
N ASP A 44 22.39 -28.38 -16.41
CA ASP A 44 23.32 -28.69 -17.50
C ASP A 44 22.77 -29.26 -18.82
N GLN A 45 22.39 -28.34 -19.71
CA GLN A 45 23.01 -28.20 -21.04
C GLN A 45 22.40 -27.00 -21.78
N VAL A 46 23.27 -26.15 -22.35
CA VAL A 46 22.88 -25.10 -23.30
C VAL A 46 22.94 -25.69 -24.71
N PRO A 47 21.83 -25.82 -25.45
CA PRO A 47 21.90 -25.96 -26.89
C PRO A 47 21.69 -24.58 -27.54
N LYS A 48 22.70 -24.16 -28.29
CA LYS A 48 22.62 -23.19 -29.39
C LYS A 48 21.35 -23.42 -30.21
N LEU A 49 20.42 -22.47 -30.17
CA LEU A 49 19.43 -22.23 -31.23
C LEU A 49 19.14 -20.72 -31.26
N LEU A 50 20.22 -19.96 -31.50
CA LEU A 50 20.15 -18.60 -32.03
C LEU A 50 20.22 -18.74 -33.54
N GLU A 51 19.08 -18.96 -34.17
CA GLU A 51 18.86 -18.66 -35.59
C GLU A 51 17.36 -18.85 -35.91
N HIS A 52 16.75 -17.81 -36.49
CA HIS A 52 15.37 -17.72 -37.01
C HIS A 52 14.26 -17.29 -36.05
N VAL A 53 14.36 -16.08 -35.49
CA VAL A 53 13.16 -15.29 -35.16
C VAL A 53 13.01 -14.22 -36.24
N GLU A 54 11.99 -14.39 -37.08
CA GLU A 54 11.61 -13.45 -38.12
C GLU A 54 11.28 -12.08 -37.51
N ALA A 55 11.77 -11.02 -38.16
CA ALA A 55 11.75 -9.64 -37.68
C ALA A 55 10.38 -8.93 -37.77
N ASN A 56 9.27 -9.64 -37.54
CA ASN A 56 7.91 -9.10 -37.69
C ASN A 56 7.11 -8.91 -36.38
N ASP A 57 7.67 -9.25 -35.21
CA ASP A 57 6.92 -9.19 -33.92
C ASP A 57 7.27 -7.97 -33.04
N LEU A 58 7.98 -6.97 -33.57
CA LEU A 58 8.39 -5.77 -32.83
C LEU A 58 7.43 -4.58 -32.98
N SER A 59 6.33 -4.72 -33.74
CA SER A 59 5.38 -3.63 -33.96
C SER A 59 4.32 -3.46 -32.86
N ASP A 60 4.20 -4.39 -31.91
CA ASP A 60 3.12 -4.36 -30.90
C ASP A 60 3.49 -3.63 -29.59
N PHE A 61 4.72 -3.10 -29.48
CA PHE A 61 5.17 -2.32 -28.32
C PHE A 61 5.01 -0.80 -28.48
N SER A 62 4.44 -0.33 -29.59
CA SER A 62 4.31 1.10 -29.92
C SER A 62 2.86 1.56 -30.11
N SER A 63 1.88 0.89 -29.48
CA SER A 63 0.55 1.51 -29.41
C SER A 63 0.60 2.70 -28.46
N GLU A 64 0.16 3.87 -28.92
CA GLU A 64 -0.13 4.99 -28.02
C GLU A 64 -0.99 4.52 -26.85
N PRO A 65 -0.76 5.01 -25.62
CA PRO A 65 -1.56 4.61 -24.47
C PRO A 65 -3.02 4.89 -24.80
N LYS A 66 -3.86 3.85 -24.75
CA LYS A 66 -5.30 3.99 -24.97
C LYS A 66 -5.79 5.16 -24.13
N SER A 67 -6.25 6.22 -24.78
CA SER A 67 -6.83 7.39 -24.11
C SER A 67 -8.00 6.90 -23.27
N ILE A 68 -7.78 6.79 -21.97
CA ILE A 68 -8.81 6.39 -21.02
C ILE A 68 -9.78 7.55 -20.96
N GLU A 69 -11.02 7.30 -21.39
CA GLU A 69 -12.18 8.15 -21.18
C GLU A 69 -12.15 8.66 -19.73
N SER A 70 -11.85 9.95 -19.60
CA SER A 70 -11.65 10.72 -18.37
C SER A 70 -10.94 9.97 -17.21
N SER A 71 -9.62 10.16 -17.11
CA SER A 71 -8.82 9.86 -15.91
C SER A 71 -9.45 10.38 -14.59
N LEU A 72 -10.35 11.37 -14.67
CA LEU A 72 -11.07 11.94 -13.52
C LEU A 72 -12.29 11.12 -13.08
N GLU A 73 -12.97 10.41 -13.98
CA GLU A 73 -14.12 9.55 -13.60
C GLU A 73 -13.67 8.29 -12.83
N ARG A 74 -12.49 7.76 -13.15
CA ARG A 74 -11.84 6.73 -12.32
C ARG A 74 -11.27 7.28 -11.01
N LEU A 75 -11.04 8.59 -10.93
CA LEU A 75 -10.74 9.31 -9.68
C LEU A 75 -12.01 9.58 -8.85
N ASN A 76 -13.17 8.99 -9.20
CA ASN A 76 -14.33 8.88 -8.30
C ASN A 76 -13.98 8.25 -6.94
N ILE A 77 -12.78 7.69 -6.77
CA ILE A 77 -12.19 7.44 -5.44
C ILE A 77 -12.33 8.71 -4.57
N LEU A 78 -11.96 9.90 -5.04
CA LEU A 78 -12.02 11.13 -4.23
C LEU A 78 -13.45 11.56 -3.89
N ASP A 79 -14.39 11.38 -4.82
CA ASP A 79 -15.80 11.74 -4.61
C ASP A 79 -16.51 10.72 -3.71
N ASP A 80 -16.28 9.42 -3.92
CA ASP A 80 -16.80 8.36 -3.07
C ASP A 80 -16.13 8.41 -1.68
N LEU A 81 -14.81 8.64 -1.56
CA LEU A 81 -14.11 8.87 -0.28
C LEU A 81 -14.74 10.01 0.56
N SER A 82 -15.64 10.79 -0.06
CA SER A 82 -16.41 11.88 0.52
C SER A 82 -17.93 11.65 0.60
N ASP A 83 -18.48 10.52 0.17
CA ASP A 83 -19.95 10.26 0.14
C ASP A 83 -20.55 9.99 1.52
N LYS A 84 -19.70 9.70 2.50
CA LYS A 84 -19.95 10.04 3.89
C LYS A 84 -18.86 11.02 4.22
N ASP A 85 -19.17 12.13 4.89
CA ASP A 85 -18.21 13.14 5.33
C ASP A 85 -17.17 12.57 6.33
N LEU A 86 -16.88 11.26 6.35
CA LEU A 86 -15.90 10.57 7.17
C LEU A 86 -14.59 11.34 7.32
N ILE A 87 -13.93 11.73 6.22
CA ILE A 87 -12.65 12.44 6.33
C ILE A 87 -12.87 13.80 7.00
N VAL A 88 -13.93 14.51 6.64
CA VAL A 88 -14.28 15.83 7.18
C VAL A 88 -14.61 15.74 8.67
N ASP A 89 -15.56 14.89 9.02
CA ASP A 89 -16.05 14.62 10.36
C ASP A 89 -14.93 14.17 11.29
N GLN A 90 -14.15 13.17 10.87
CA GLN A 90 -13.08 12.63 11.71
C GLN A 90 -11.92 13.62 11.84
N THR A 91 -11.61 14.41 10.80
CA THR A 91 -10.59 15.47 10.87
C THR A 91 -11.02 16.61 11.81
N ASN A 92 -12.27 17.07 11.71
CA ASN A 92 -12.81 18.08 12.61
C ASN A 92 -12.88 17.57 14.06
N LEU A 93 -13.37 16.35 14.27
CA LEU A 93 -13.44 15.70 15.57
C LEU A 93 -12.05 15.53 16.20
N TYR A 94 -11.06 15.08 15.42
CA TYR A 94 -9.69 14.90 15.92
C TYR A 94 -9.07 16.21 16.39
N ALA A 95 -9.35 17.32 15.69
CA ALA A 95 -8.86 18.62 16.11
C ALA A 95 -9.43 19.05 17.48
N VAL A 96 -10.69 18.71 17.76
CA VAL A 96 -11.32 18.90 19.08
C VAL A 96 -10.65 18.01 20.13
N GLN A 97 -10.43 16.74 19.81
CA GLN A 97 -9.80 15.76 20.72
C GLN A 97 -8.35 16.15 21.09
N CYS A 98 -7.60 16.76 20.18
CA CYS A 98 -6.23 17.21 20.44
C CYS A 98 -6.13 18.41 21.38
N GLY A 99 -7.19 19.20 21.53
CA GLY A 99 -7.17 20.49 22.22
C GLY A 99 -7.44 20.44 23.72
N GLY A 100 -7.53 19.26 24.34
CA GLY A 100 -7.58 19.10 25.79
C GLY A 100 -8.68 19.90 26.50
N GLY A 101 -9.89 19.96 25.94
CA GLY A 101 -11.03 20.68 26.53
C GLY A 101 -11.10 22.19 26.23
N GLN A 102 -10.05 22.79 25.66
CA GLN A 102 -10.03 24.19 25.16
C GLN A 102 -10.00 24.26 23.63
N ALA A 103 -10.56 23.25 22.97
CA ALA A 103 -10.32 23.05 21.55
C ALA A 103 -11.16 23.99 20.68
N LYS A 104 -10.49 24.81 19.87
CA LYS A 104 -11.12 25.51 18.75
C LYS A 104 -11.29 24.53 17.59
N GLY A 105 -12.55 24.25 17.24
CA GLY A 105 -12.89 23.53 16.01
C GLY A 105 -12.21 24.16 14.80
N ILE A 106 -11.81 23.33 13.84
CA ILE A 106 -11.04 23.78 12.68
C ILE A 106 -11.90 24.07 11.45
N ASN A 107 -13.18 23.68 11.49
CA ASN A 107 -14.23 23.93 10.50
C ASN A 107 -13.76 23.65 9.07
N ILE A 108 -13.21 22.45 8.85
CA ILE A 108 -12.86 21.95 7.52
C ILE A 108 -14.15 21.48 6.83
N SER A 109 -14.30 21.85 5.56
CA SER A 109 -15.42 21.43 4.71
C SER A 109 -15.02 20.31 3.73
N LYS A 110 -16.01 19.72 3.04
CA LYS A 110 -15.78 18.78 1.93
C LYS A 110 -14.90 19.39 0.82
N ASN A 111 -15.15 20.63 0.43
CA ASN A 111 -14.34 21.34 -0.57
C ASN A 111 -12.88 21.49 -0.12
N ASP A 112 -12.66 21.76 1.16
CA ASP A 112 -11.30 21.88 1.69
C ASP A 112 -10.51 20.57 1.61
N ILE A 113 -11.17 19.43 1.87
CA ILE A 113 -10.55 18.12 1.70
C ILE A 113 -10.29 17.82 0.22
N ARG A 114 -11.22 18.14 -0.68
CA ARG A 114 -11.05 17.99 -2.14
C ARG A 114 -9.84 18.79 -2.63
N ASP A 115 -9.75 20.06 -2.26
CA ASP A 115 -8.64 20.94 -2.62
C ASP A 115 -7.32 20.45 -2.04
N PHE A 116 -7.31 20.03 -0.77
CA PHE A 116 -6.12 19.47 -0.12
C PHE A 116 -5.60 18.22 -0.84
N LEU A 117 -6.49 17.32 -1.25
CA LEU A 117 -6.14 16.10 -1.97
C LEU A 117 -5.65 16.42 -3.39
N GLY A 118 -6.32 17.33 -4.11
CA GLY A 118 -5.89 17.81 -5.42
C GLY A 118 -4.49 18.43 -5.38
N ILE A 119 -4.24 19.31 -4.41
CA ILE A 119 -2.91 19.88 -4.15
C ILE A 119 -1.88 18.77 -3.89
N THR A 120 -2.22 17.78 -3.05
CA THR A 120 -1.30 16.69 -2.69
C THR A 120 -0.94 15.81 -3.91
N ILE A 121 -1.89 15.56 -4.80
CA ILE A 121 -1.65 14.85 -6.06
C ILE A 121 -0.73 15.66 -6.97
N LEU A 122 -1.00 16.96 -7.14
CA LEU A 122 -0.21 17.84 -8.00
C LEU A 122 1.24 18.00 -7.50
N MET A 123 1.46 18.08 -6.19
CA MET A 123 2.81 18.05 -5.59
C MET A 123 3.56 16.74 -5.85
N GLY A 124 2.85 15.65 -6.12
CA GLY A 124 3.44 14.37 -6.53
C GLY A 124 4.02 14.43 -7.94
N VAL A 125 3.44 15.27 -8.81
CA VAL A 125 3.86 15.49 -10.20
C VAL A 125 4.95 16.56 -10.27
N VAL A 126 4.67 17.74 -9.73
CA VAL A 126 5.60 18.87 -9.68
C VAL A 126 6.25 18.88 -8.31
N LYS A 127 7.45 18.30 -8.16
CA LYS A 127 8.13 18.17 -6.86
C LYS A 127 9.04 19.35 -6.55
N MET A 128 8.80 20.03 -5.44
CA MET A 128 9.69 21.04 -4.83
C MET A 128 10.49 20.47 -3.65
N PRO A 129 11.64 21.08 -3.27
CA PRO A 129 12.44 20.64 -2.11
C PRO A 129 11.66 20.63 -0.79
N SER A 130 10.81 21.65 -0.58
CA SER A 130 9.88 21.74 0.54
C SER A 130 8.47 22.01 0.04
N TYR A 131 7.46 21.46 0.72
CA TYR A 131 6.08 21.79 0.41
C TYR A 131 5.76 23.27 0.70
N ARG A 132 6.55 23.98 1.50
CA ARG A 132 6.32 25.43 1.71
C ARG A 132 6.73 26.25 0.50
N ASP A 133 7.61 25.72 -0.36
CA ASP A 133 8.17 26.46 -1.48
C ASP A 133 7.11 26.81 -2.53
N TYR A 134 6.09 25.97 -2.70
CA TYR A 134 4.96 26.26 -3.60
C TYR A 134 4.23 27.58 -3.25
N TRP A 135 4.26 28.00 -1.97
CA TRP A 135 3.65 29.25 -1.50
C TRP A 135 4.67 30.38 -1.29
N SER A 136 5.96 30.13 -1.50
CA SER A 136 6.99 31.16 -1.41
C SER A 136 6.81 32.21 -2.52
N GLN A 137 7.37 33.40 -2.35
CA GLN A 137 7.28 34.45 -3.36
C GLN A 137 8.10 34.11 -4.62
N THR A 138 9.28 33.52 -4.44
CA THR A 138 10.24 33.24 -5.53
C THR A 138 9.92 31.97 -6.30
N LEU A 139 9.44 30.93 -5.63
CA LEU A 139 9.12 29.62 -6.21
C LEU A 139 7.60 29.38 -6.26
N ARG A 140 6.80 30.47 -6.22
CA ARG A 140 5.34 30.39 -6.19
C ARG A 140 4.84 29.51 -7.32
N HIS A 141 4.04 28.52 -6.98
CA HIS A 141 3.35 27.70 -7.96
C HIS A 141 1.85 28.00 -7.89
N ALA A 142 1.37 28.90 -8.75
CA ALA A 142 0.00 29.41 -8.76
C ALA A 142 -1.08 28.30 -8.70
N PRO A 143 -0.98 27.19 -9.48
CA PRO A 143 -1.96 26.10 -9.41
C PRO A 143 -2.11 25.41 -8.04
N ILE A 144 -1.15 25.59 -7.12
CA ILE A 144 -1.24 25.13 -5.72
C ILE A 144 -1.56 26.30 -4.80
N ALA A 145 -0.82 27.39 -4.96
CA ALA A 145 -0.81 28.48 -4.00
C ALA A 145 -2.08 29.35 -4.03
N ASP A 146 -2.78 29.37 -5.17
CA ASP A 146 -4.03 30.11 -5.34
C ASP A 146 -5.25 29.29 -4.90
N VAL A 147 -5.15 27.95 -4.91
CA VAL A 147 -6.25 27.04 -4.51
C VAL A 147 -6.49 27.08 -3.01
N MET A 148 -5.42 27.03 -2.20
CA MET A 148 -5.55 27.03 -0.74
C MET A 148 -4.40 27.80 -0.08
N PRO A 149 -4.66 28.68 0.89
CA PRO A 149 -3.59 29.34 1.65
C PRO A 149 -2.73 28.33 2.43
N LEU A 150 -1.40 28.56 2.49
CA LEU A 150 -0.44 27.68 3.18
C LEU A 150 -0.87 27.32 4.60
N LYS A 151 -1.35 28.31 5.38
CA LYS A 151 -1.79 28.09 6.76
C LYS A 151 -2.95 27.10 6.86
N LYS A 152 -3.87 27.10 5.89
CA LYS A 152 -5.00 26.18 5.84
C LYS A 152 -4.53 24.78 5.43
N TYR A 153 -3.67 24.68 4.44
CA TYR A 153 -3.04 23.41 4.04
C TYR A 153 -2.29 22.75 5.20
N GLU A 154 -1.46 23.51 5.93
CA GLU A 154 -0.73 23.01 7.10
C GLU A 154 -1.66 22.57 8.23
N LYS A 155 -2.78 23.29 8.41
CA LYS A 155 -3.81 22.95 9.40
C LYS A 155 -4.46 21.61 9.07
N ILE A 156 -4.92 21.40 7.84
CA ILE A 156 -5.50 20.13 7.39
C ILE A 156 -4.46 19.01 7.54
N ARG A 157 -3.24 19.22 7.04
CA ARG A 157 -2.14 18.25 7.13
C ARG A 157 -1.85 17.82 8.58
N LYS A 158 -2.00 18.71 9.55
CA LYS A 158 -1.77 18.43 10.98
C LYS A 158 -2.88 17.59 11.60
N TYR A 159 -4.13 17.82 11.22
CA TYR A 159 -5.31 17.23 11.85
C TYR A 159 -6.02 16.17 11.01
N LEU A 160 -5.52 15.86 9.81
CA LEU A 160 -6.11 14.85 8.94
C LEU A 160 -6.29 13.51 9.69
N HIS A 161 -7.53 13.02 9.71
CA HIS A 161 -7.91 11.84 10.48
C HIS A 161 -9.02 11.05 9.78
N PHE A 162 -9.11 9.74 10.07
CA PHE A 162 -10.02 8.83 9.35
C PHE A 162 -10.84 7.92 10.27
N SER A 163 -10.69 8.03 11.59
CA SER A 163 -11.36 7.19 12.58
C SER A 163 -11.60 7.98 13.86
N ASN A 164 -12.62 7.66 14.64
CA ASN A 164 -12.77 8.27 15.96
C ASN A 164 -11.78 7.62 16.95
N ASN A 165 -11.02 8.42 17.70
CA ASN A 165 -10.06 7.86 18.67
C ASN A 165 -10.73 7.17 19.87
N ILE A 166 -12.02 7.40 20.12
CA ILE A 166 -12.78 6.70 21.16
C ILE A 166 -13.02 5.24 20.76
N ASP A 167 -13.12 4.95 19.47
CA ASP A 167 -13.39 3.60 18.93
C ASP A 167 -12.10 2.79 18.73
N ALA A 168 -11.05 3.12 19.49
CA ALA A 168 -9.77 2.45 19.42
C ALA A 168 -9.93 0.96 19.75
N ASN A 169 -9.31 0.12 18.92
CA ASN A 169 -9.34 -1.34 19.08
C ASN A 169 -7.97 -1.94 18.74
N ASP A 170 -7.86 -3.25 18.86
CA ASP A 170 -6.60 -3.99 18.71
C ASP A 170 -6.07 -4.05 17.26
N ASP A 171 -6.82 -3.54 16.27
CA ASP A 171 -6.30 -3.38 14.90
C ASP A 171 -5.14 -2.39 14.88
N ARG A 172 -3.96 -2.90 14.51
CA ARG A 172 -2.75 -2.08 14.31
C ARG A 172 -2.94 -0.92 13.33
N TYR A 173 -3.86 -1.06 12.38
CA TYR A 173 -4.19 -0.07 11.36
C TYR A 173 -5.53 0.63 11.60
N PHE A 174 -6.15 0.53 12.79
CA PHE A 174 -7.50 1.06 13.04
C PHE A 174 -7.68 2.51 12.57
N LYS A 175 -6.64 3.35 12.77
CA LYS A 175 -6.65 4.78 12.42
C LYS A 175 -6.82 5.08 10.93
N ILE A 176 -6.47 4.12 10.09
CA ILE A 176 -6.54 4.24 8.63
C ILE A 176 -7.38 3.12 8.02
N ARG A 177 -7.93 2.20 8.82
CA ARG A 177 -8.72 1.08 8.33
C ARG A 177 -9.90 1.51 7.46
N PRO A 178 -10.68 2.56 7.83
CA PRO A 178 -11.81 2.98 7.00
C PRO A 178 -11.39 3.43 5.60
N ILE A 179 -10.29 4.17 5.49
CA ILE A 179 -9.80 4.65 4.19
C ILE A 179 -9.13 3.52 3.39
N LEU A 180 -8.38 2.64 4.06
CA LEU A 180 -7.72 1.49 3.40
C LEU A 180 -8.74 0.55 2.77
N GLU A 181 -9.80 0.21 3.52
CA GLU A 181 -10.83 -0.70 3.01
C GLU A 181 -11.57 -0.07 1.84
N LYS A 182 -11.85 1.23 1.91
CA LYS A 182 -12.50 1.93 0.81
C LYS A 182 -11.67 1.91 -0.48
N ILE A 183 -10.37 2.23 -0.37
CA ILE A 183 -9.46 2.17 -1.53
C ILE A 183 -9.38 0.74 -2.07
N ARG A 184 -9.30 -0.27 -1.18
CA ARG A 184 -9.27 -1.69 -1.56
C ARG A 184 -10.51 -2.09 -2.35
N GLN A 185 -11.70 -1.72 -1.87
CA GLN A 185 -12.96 -2.00 -2.58
C GLN A 185 -12.97 -1.35 -3.96
N THR A 186 -12.45 -0.13 -4.12
CA THR A 186 -12.33 0.46 -5.46
C THR A 186 -11.37 -0.30 -6.37
N CYS A 187 -10.24 -0.80 -5.85
CA CYS A 187 -9.34 -1.66 -6.62
C CYS A 187 -10.04 -2.95 -7.09
N LEU A 188 -10.89 -3.55 -6.25
CA LEU A 188 -11.63 -4.78 -6.56
C LEU A 188 -12.71 -4.59 -7.65
N LEU A 189 -13.19 -3.36 -7.85
CA LEU A 189 -14.14 -3.02 -8.91
C LEU A 189 -13.48 -2.89 -10.30
N VAL A 190 -12.15 -2.82 -10.36
CA VAL A 190 -11.42 -2.73 -11.63
C VAL A 190 -11.58 -4.05 -12.39
N LYS A 191 -11.93 -3.95 -13.69
CA LYS A 191 -12.10 -5.11 -14.57
C LYS A 191 -10.83 -5.98 -14.60
N GLU A 192 -11.02 -7.26 -14.26
CA GLU A 192 -9.98 -8.28 -14.19
C GLU A 192 -9.26 -8.53 -15.54
N GLU A 193 -7.94 -8.71 -15.47
CA GLU A 193 -7.05 -8.99 -16.61
C GLU A 193 -6.71 -10.48 -16.77
N GLY A 194 -7.07 -11.32 -15.79
CA GLY A 194 -6.88 -12.79 -15.82
C GLY A 194 -5.44 -13.27 -15.57
N ARG A 195 -4.42 -12.41 -15.68
CA ARG A 195 -3.03 -12.73 -15.33
C ARG A 195 -2.50 -11.78 -14.27
N TYR A 196 -2.06 -12.36 -13.15
CA TYR A 196 -1.65 -11.58 -11.98
C TYR A 196 -0.30 -11.98 -11.44
N ARG A 197 0.35 -11.03 -10.78
CA ARG A 197 1.51 -11.25 -9.92
C ARG A 197 1.20 -10.75 -8.52
N ILE A 198 1.57 -11.56 -7.52
CA ILE A 198 1.50 -11.19 -6.11
C ILE A 198 2.92 -10.95 -5.63
N ASP A 199 3.20 -9.75 -5.13
CA ASP A 199 4.52 -9.41 -4.57
C ASP A 199 4.38 -8.40 -3.42
N GLU A 200 5.49 -8.18 -2.73
CA GLU A 200 5.64 -7.23 -1.64
C GLU A 200 6.03 -5.84 -2.15
N MET A 201 5.22 -4.85 -1.81
CA MET A 201 5.52 -3.43 -2.01
C MET A 201 5.87 -2.76 -0.69
N MET A 202 6.78 -1.78 -0.76
CA MET A 202 7.18 -0.96 0.38
C MET A 202 6.71 0.48 0.20
N VAL A 203 5.87 0.95 1.11
CA VAL A 203 5.52 2.38 1.23
C VAL A 203 6.59 3.04 2.10
N PRO A 204 7.50 3.87 1.53
CA PRO A 204 8.65 4.36 2.27
C PRO A 204 8.24 5.24 3.45
N TYR A 205 8.78 4.95 4.63
CA TYR A 205 8.54 5.75 5.82
C TYR A 205 9.80 5.79 6.68
N LYS A 206 10.33 7.00 6.89
CA LYS A 206 11.54 7.25 7.69
C LYS A 206 11.25 7.74 9.12
N GLY A 207 9.99 7.97 9.48
CA GLY A 207 9.65 8.44 10.82
C GLY A 207 9.76 7.35 11.90
N THR A 208 9.63 7.76 13.15
CA THR A 208 9.81 6.90 14.34
C THR A 208 8.49 6.47 14.99
N ARG A 209 7.38 7.16 14.69
CA ARG A 209 6.08 6.95 15.36
C ARG A 209 5.34 5.68 14.93
N ALA A 210 5.81 5.01 13.89
CA ALA A 210 5.15 3.81 13.37
C ALA A 210 5.37 2.56 14.25
N GLY A 211 6.35 2.55 15.14
CA GLY A 211 6.65 1.38 16.00
C GLY A 211 6.97 0.12 15.18
N SER A 212 6.45 -1.03 15.63
CA SER A 212 6.64 -2.34 14.97
C SER A 212 5.95 -2.47 13.59
N ARG A 213 5.04 -1.55 13.23
CA ARG A 213 4.43 -1.53 11.89
C ARG A 213 5.44 -1.16 10.79
N ARG A 214 6.51 -0.46 11.15
CA ARG A 214 7.59 -0.13 10.23
C ARG A 214 8.52 -1.33 10.08
N GLN A 215 8.59 -1.85 8.87
CA GLN A 215 9.40 -3.02 8.52
C GLN A 215 10.70 -2.60 7.83
N TYR A 216 11.73 -3.43 7.99
CA TYR A 216 13.01 -3.32 7.30
C TYR A 216 13.18 -4.46 6.30
N LEU A 217 13.22 -4.14 5.01
CA LEU A 217 13.47 -5.11 3.93
C LEU A 217 14.83 -4.81 3.29
N PRO A 218 15.91 -5.54 3.64
CA PRO A 218 17.27 -5.21 3.21
C PRO A 218 17.47 -5.26 1.69
N LYS A 219 16.66 -6.07 1.00
CA LYS A 219 16.75 -6.31 -0.46
C LYS A 219 15.94 -5.32 -1.30
N LYS A 220 15.14 -4.43 -0.70
CA LYS A 220 14.36 -3.43 -1.45
C LYS A 220 15.14 -2.10 -1.52
N PRO A 221 15.06 -1.32 -2.62
CA PRO A 221 15.75 -0.02 -2.74
C PRO A 221 15.38 0.95 -1.61
N LYS A 222 14.10 0.95 -1.21
CA LYS A 222 13.61 1.65 -0.02
C LYS A 222 13.42 0.65 1.11
N LYS A 223 14.44 0.52 1.95
CA LYS A 223 14.52 -0.55 2.97
C LYS A 223 13.55 -0.36 4.14
N TRP A 224 13.21 0.87 4.50
CA TRP A 224 12.34 1.18 5.65
C TRP A 224 10.99 1.71 5.22
N GLY A 225 9.90 1.13 5.75
CA GLY A 225 8.55 1.54 5.39
C GLY A 225 7.45 0.61 5.89
N PHE A 226 6.24 0.80 5.36
CA PHE A 226 5.13 -0.13 5.57
C PHE A 226 5.13 -1.16 4.45
N LYS A 227 5.17 -2.43 4.83
CA LYS A 227 5.09 -3.56 3.90
C LYS A 227 3.63 -3.80 3.53
N MET A 228 3.37 -3.99 2.24
CA MET A 228 2.06 -4.34 1.71
C MET A 228 2.22 -5.51 0.75
N PHE A 229 1.29 -6.45 0.77
CA PHE A 229 1.14 -7.45 -0.29
C PHE A 229 0.23 -6.85 -1.36
N ILE A 230 0.65 -6.92 -2.62
CA ILE A 230 -0.04 -6.33 -3.76
C ILE A 230 -0.32 -7.41 -4.78
N ARG A 231 -1.54 -7.43 -5.30
CA ARG A 231 -1.93 -8.16 -6.51
C ARG A 231 -2.02 -7.18 -7.66
N ALA A 232 -1.11 -7.31 -8.61
CA ALA A 232 -1.07 -6.48 -9.80
C ALA A 232 -1.31 -7.30 -11.08
N GLY A 233 -2.00 -6.69 -12.05
CA GLY A 233 -2.19 -7.23 -13.39
C GLY A 233 -0.95 -7.04 -14.27
N VAL A 234 -1.05 -7.51 -15.52
CA VAL A 234 0.03 -7.34 -16.52
C VAL A 234 0.18 -5.89 -16.95
N SER A 235 -0.89 -5.08 -16.86
CA SER A 235 -0.84 -3.63 -17.08
C SER A 235 -0.09 -2.86 -16.00
N GLY A 236 0.23 -3.50 -14.87
CA GLY A 236 0.77 -2.84 -13.68
C GLY A 236 -0.30 -2.20 -12.78
N LEU A 237 -1.59 -2.31 -13.12
CA LEU A 237 -2.68 -1.87 -12.24
C LEU A 237 -2.78 -2.74 -11.00
N VAL A 238 -3.08 -2.12 -9.86
CA VAL A 238 -3.32 -2.79 -8.58
C VAL A 238 -4.79 -3.17 -8.46
N TYR A 239 -5.04 -4.46 -8.27
CA TYR A 239 -6.38 -5.04 -8.16
C TYR A 239 -6.76 -5.38 -6.73
N ASP A 240 -5.79 -5.72 -5.89
CA ASP A 240 -6.01 -5.94 -4.47
C ASP A 240 -4.70 -5.66 -3.70
N PHE A 241 -4.83 -5.28 -2.43
CA PHE A 241 -3.70 -5.13 -1.54
C PHE A 241 -4.05 -5.45 -0.08
N LEU A 242 -3.04 -5.85 0.67
CA LEU A 242 -3.15 -6.16 2.09
C LEU A 242 -1.96 -5.58 2.87
N PRO A 243 -2.18 -4.65 3.81
CA PRO A 243 -1.10 -4.16 4.67
C PRO A 243 -0.61 -5.26 5.62
N TYR A 244 0.70 -5.43 5.72
CA TYR A 244 1.30 -6.40 6.63
C TYR A 244 1.10 -5.95 8.08
N GLY A 245 0.40 -6.76 8.88
CA GLY A 245 0.02 -6.47 10.25
C GLY A 245 0.68 -7.39 11.28
N ASP A 246 1.63 -8.24 10.89
CA ASP A 246 2.16 -9.34 11.71
C ASP A 246 1.02 -10.35 11.98
N ASP A 247 0.80 -10.79 13.23
CA ASP A 247 -0.34 -11.65 13.61
C ASP A 247 -1.71 -11.06 13.22
N ASN A 248 -1.82 -9.74 13.06
CA ASN A 248 -3.05 -9.05 12.66
C ASN A 248 -3.21 -8.91 11.13
N THR A 249 -2.33 -9.50 10.31
CA THR A 249 -2.36 -9.33 8.84
C THR A 249 -3.69 -9.81 8.24
N PHE A 250 -4.18 -10.95 8.69
CA PHE A 250 -5.42 -11.58 8.20
C PHE A 250 -6.59 -11.42 9.17
N ARG A 251 -6.57 -10.38 10.01
CA ARG A 251 -7.65 -10.11 10.97
C ARG A 251 -8.99 -9.97 10.22
N GLY A 252 -9.99 -10.73 10.67
CA GLY A 252 -11.33 -10.73 10.07
C GLY A 252 -11.45 -11.56 8.79
N VAL A 253 -10.40 -12.28 8.39
CA VAL A 253 -10.44 -13.24 7.29
C VAL A 253 -10.56 -14.65 7.88
N SER A 254 -11.61 -15.36 7.50
CA SER A 254 -11.77 -16.79 7.79
C SER A 254 -11.25 -17.60 6.62
N PHE A 255 -10.22 -18.41 6.87
CA PHE A 255 -9.69 -19.34 5.88
C PHE A 255 -10.41 -20.68 5.95
N ASN A 256 -10.61 -21.33 4.80
CA ASN A 256 -11.08 -22.71 4.74
C ASN A 256 -9.97 -23.69 5.14
N GLU A 257 -10.31 -24.98 5.33
CA GLU A 257 -9.33 -26.00 5.75
C GLU A 257 -8.15 -26.13 4.78
N TYR A 258 -8.42 -26.04 3.47
CA TYR A 258 -7.38 -26.09 2.46
C TYR A 258 -6.42 -24.90 2.55
N GLU A 259 -6.93 -23.68 2.70
CA GLU A 259 -6.12 -22.47 2.85
C GLU A 259 -5.27 -22.50 4.12
N ASN A 260 -5.84 -22.99 5.23
CA ASN A 260 -5.10 -23.20 6.46
C ASN A 260 -3.96 -24.22 6.30
N SER A 261 -4.12 -25.21 5.40
CA SER A 261 -3.08 -26.21 5.13
C SER A 261 -1.86 -25.66 4.39
N LEU A 262 -1.97 -24.50 3.71
CA LEU A 262 -0.90 -23.91 2.92
C LEU A 262 0.16 -23.19 3.77
N GLY A 263 -0.15 -22.90 5.04
CA GLY A 263 0.70 -22.12 5.95
C GLY A 263 0.78 -20.64 5.57
N LEU A 264 1.33 -19.82 6.46
CA LEU A 264 1.34 -18.35 6.31
C LEU A 264 2.56 -17.79 5.53
N GLY A 265 3.44 -18.66 5.04
CA GLY A 265 4.73 -18.28 4.47
C GLY A 265 5.69 -17.71 5.52
N ALA A 266 6.99 -17.94 5.36
CA ALA A 266 8.04 -17.46 6.27
C ALA A 266 9.08 -16.61 5.54
#